data_AF-A0A803L0P2-F1
#
_entry.id   AF-A0A803L0P2-F1
#
_cell.length_a   1.000
_cell.length_b   1.000
_cell.length_c   1.000
_cell.angle_alpha   90.00
_cell.angle_beta   90.00
_cell.angle_gamma   90.00
#
_symmetry.space_group_name_H-M   'P 1'
#
loop_
_entity.id
_entity.type
_entity.pdbx_description
1 polymer ?
#
loop_
_entity_poly.entity_id
_entity_poly.type
_entity_poly.pdbx_seq_one_letter_code
_entity_poly.pdbx_strand_id
1 'polypeptide(L)'
;MATSEAEVVADSRHQRHELPEILGKNPSEDALKSWFSDYGWLYICEIKNNSSNTITYNNPYHDKKGGIAPGATESKRCKGYLPLWSHSSRYEIKYYNQAFNEWKTMTIKDLDGDWLISFEQPGIDEDIREFRPVQLLSEARISLIINDTGYRIYGCDVKADLSRISWQRNIHGSPK
;
A
#
# COMPACT_ATOMS: atom_id res chain seq x y z
N MET A 1 12.33 -41.02 -23.61
CA MET A 1 11.89 -40.54 -22.29
C MET A 1 12.08 -39.04 -22.26
N ALA A 2 11.00 -38.28 -22.38
CA ALA A 2 10.92 -36.85 -22.08
C ALA A 2 9.89 -36.78 -20.93
N THR A 3 10.11 -36.03 -19.86
CA THR A 3 10.23 -34.57 -19.86
C THR A 3 11.14 -34.08 -18.74
N SER A 4 11.97 -33.10 -19.07
CA SER A 4 12.62 -32.18 -18.14
C SER A 4 11.61 -31.57 -17.17
N GLU A 5 11.84 -31.72 -15.86
CA GLU A 5 11.25 -30.80 -14.89
C GLU A 5 11.94 -29.45 -15.09
N ALA A 6 11.32 -28.63 -15.95
CA ALA A 6 11.71 -27.25 -16.15
C ALA A 6 11.56 -26.50 -14.82
N GLU A 7 12.64 -25.82 -14.44
CA GLU A 7 12.77 -24.83 -13.37
C GLU A 7 11.43 -24.32 -12.84
N VAL A 8 11.13 -24.63 -11.57
CA VAL A 8 10.16 -23.85 -10.80
C VAL A 8 10.81 -22.49 -10.61
N VAL A 9 10.47 -21.56 -11.51
CA VAL A 9 10.97 -20.20 -11.57
C VAL A 9 10.96 -19.61 -10.16
N ALA A 10 12.15 -19.52 -9.55
CA ALA A 10 12.37 -18.70 -8.38
C ALA A 10 11.81 -17.32 -8.73
N ASP A 11 10.83 -16.86 -7.96
CA ASP A 11 10.04 -15.68 -8.28
C ASP A 11 10.94 -14.53 -8.74
N SER A 12 10.89 -14.16 -10.03
CA SER A 12 11.85 -13.24 -10.66
C SER A 12 12.02 -11.87 -9.98
N ARG A 13 11.15 -11.53 -9.02
CA ARG A 13 11.29 -10.39 -8.09
C ARG A 13 12.62 -10.41 -7.31
N HIS A 14 13.18 -11.58 -6.99
CA HIS A 14 14.47 -11.67 -6.26
C HIS A 14 15.68 -11.09 -7.00
N GLN A 15 15.59 -10.88 -8.32
CA GLN A 15 16.71 -10.42 -9.15
C GLN A 15 16.75 -8.90 -9.35
N ARG A 16 15.71 -8.17 -8.93
CA ARG A 16 15.49 -6.77 -9.35
C ARG A 16 15.27 -5.77 -8.21
N HIS A 17 15.23 -6.23 -6.97
CA HIS A 17 14.83 -5.40 -5.83
C HIS A 17 15.76 -5.56 -4.62
N GLU A 18 15.91 -4.48 -3.86
CA GLU A 18 16.63 -4.47 -2.59
C GLU A 18 15.85 -5.31 -1.58
N LEU A 19 16.44 -6.43 -1.14
CA LEU A 19 15.81 -7.34 -0.18
C LEU A 19 15.77 -6.67 1.20
N PRO A 20 14.68 -6.81 1.95
CA PRO A 20 14.56 -6.17 3.26
C PRO A 20 15.58 -6.75 4.24
N GLU A 21 16.11 -5.90 5.13
CA GLU A 21 17.17 -6.27 6.08
C GLU A 21 16.82 -7.48 6.96
N ILE A 22 15.53 -7.72 7.21
CA ILE A 22 15.03 -8.85 8.00
C ILE A 22 15.34 -10.22 7.36
N LEU A 23 15.50 -10.27 6.03
CA LEU A 23 15.89 -11.48 5.30
C LEU A 23 17.41 -11.73 5.33
N GLY A 24 18.19 -10.77 5.82
CA GLY A 24 19.65 -10.83 5.82
C GLY A 24 20.25 -10.69 4.42
N LYS A 25 21.59 -10.81 4.34
CA LYS A 25 22.35 -10.58 3.10
C LYS A 25 22.25 -11.72 2.08
N ASN A 26 21.96 -12.94 2.55
CA ASN A 26 21.87 -14.17 1.75
C ASN A 26 20.68 -15.03 2.23
N PRO A 27 19.43 -14.59 2.04
CA PRO A 27 18.27 -15.41 2.37
C PRO A 27 18.26 -16.70 1.56
N SER A 28 17.74 -17.78 2.16
CA SER A 28 17.53 -19.04 1.44
C SER A 28 16.47 -18.86 0.34
N GLU A 29 16.51 -19.73 -0.66
CA GLU A 29 15.49 -19.75 -1.72
C GLU A 29 14.07 -19.91 -1.14
N ASP A 30 13.91 -20.71 -0.08
CA ASP A 30 12.63 -20.89 0.61
C ASP A 30 12.18 -19.61 1.34
N ALA A 31 13.11 -18.88 1.97
CA ALA A 31 12.80 -17.61 2.61
C ALA A 31 12.40 -16.55 1.57
N LEU A 32 13.07 -16.54 0.42
CA LEU A 32 12.71 -15.68 -0.71
C LEU A 32 11.33 -16.04 -1.28
N LYS A 33 11.06 -17.33 -1.52
CA LYS A 33 9.76 -17.82 -2.01
C LYS A 33 8.64 -17.49 -1.04
N SER A 34 8.84 -17.72 0.26
CA SER A 34 7.86 -17.37 1.30
C SER A 34 7.62 -15.87 1.35
N TRP A 35 8.68 -15.06 1.40
CA TRP A 35 8.55 -13.61 1.51
C TRP A 35 7.88 -12.99 0.28
N PHE A 36 8.26 -13.42 -0.93
CA PHE A 36 7.56 -12.99 -2.14
C PHE A 36 6.15 -13.58 -2.24
N SER A 37 5.85 -14.72 -1.63
CA SER A 37 4.47 -15.20 -1.51
C SER A 37 3.61 -14.37 -0.54
N ASP A 38 4.22 -13.65 0.40
CA ASP A 38 3.50 -12.88 1.43
C ASP A 38 3.13 -11.45 0.97
N TYR A 39 3.79 -10.96 -0.09
CA TYR A 39 3.62 -9.61 -0.63
C TYR A 39 3.29 -9.66 -2.12
N GLY A 40 2.47 -8.73 -2.59
CA GLY A 40 2.01 -8.71 -3.98
C GLY A 40 2.92 -7.93 -4.93
N TRP A 41 2.31 -7.33 -5.95
CA TRP A 41 2.98 -6.56 -7.01
C TRP A 41 2.79 -5.04 -6.86
N LEU A 42 2.06 -4.62 -5.85
CA LEU A 42 1.81 -3.22 -5.54
C LEU A 42 2.81 -2.68 -4.52
N TYR A 43 3.34 -1.47 -4.77
CA TYR A 43 4.41 -0.87 -3.97
C TYR A 43 4.10 0.59 -3.63
N ILE A 44 4.11 0.97 -2.34
CA ILE A 44 4.00 2.37 -1.91
C ILE A 44 5.37 3.04 -2.04
N CYS A 45 5.47 4.13 -2.79
CA CYS A 45 6.70 4.94 -2.90
C CYS A 45 6.78 6.04 -1.87
N GLU A 46 5.64 6.67 -1.60
CA GLU A 46 5.54 7.85 -0.73
C GLU A 46 4.12 8.03 -0.20
N ILE A 47 4.05 8.68 0.95
CA ILE A 47 2.81 9.15 1.55
C ILE A 47 2.94 10.65 1.79
N LYS A 48 2.04 11.42 1.20
CA LYS A 48 1.91 12.86 1.42
C LYS A 48 0.75 13.14 2.38
N ASN A 49 1.03 13.90 3.42
CA ASN A 49 0.00 14.38 4.34
C ASN A 49 -0.45 15.79 3.95
N ASN A 50 -1.61 15.89 3.31
CA ASN A 50 -2.29 17.15 3.00
C ASN A 50 -3.43 17.44 4.00
N SER A 51 -3.55 16.66 5.08
CA SER A 51 -4.52 16.91 6.14
C SER A 51 -3.98 17.91 7.17
N SER A 52 -4.90 18.42 7.99
CA SER A 52 -4.64 19.31 9.12
C SER A 52 -4.00 18.62 10.34
N ASN A 53 -3.98 17.27 10.36
CA ASN A 53 -3.51 16.49 11.50
C ASN A 53 -2.29 15.64 11.13
N THR A 54 -1.45 15.32 12.11
CA THR A 54 -0.41 14.31 11.92
C THR A 54 -1.06 12.96 11.62
N ILE A 55 -0.68 12.33 10.51
CA ILE A 55 -1.07 10.96 10.20
C ILE A 55 0.01 10.01 10.68
N THR A 56 -0.35 8.77 11.02
CA THR A 56 0.62 7.72 11.35
C THR A 56 0.46 6.54 10.41
N TYR A 57 1.55 5.88 10.08
CA TYR A 57 1.53 4.68 9.25
C TYR A 57 2.24 3.51 9.92
N ASN A 58 1.84 2.31 9.53
CA ASN A 58 2.52 1.04 9.80
C ASN A 58 2.86 0.38 8.46
N ASN A 59 4.15 0.26 8.17
CA ASN A 59 4.69 -0.39 6.99
C ASN A 59 5.20 -1.80 7.37
N PRO A 60 4.46 -2.87 7.03
CA PRO A 60 4.84 -4.24 7.38
C PRO A 60 6.07 -4.74 6.61
N TYR A 61 6.34 -4.20 5.41
CA TYR A 61 7.45 -4.66 4.55
C TYR A 61 8.83 -4.44 5.18
N HIS A 62 8.96 -3.39 6.01
CA HIS A 62 10.20 -3.08 6.72
C HIS A 62 10.03 -3.05 8.25
N ASP A 63 8.87 -3.48 8.75
CA ASP A 63 8.45 -3.33 10.14
C ASP A 63 8.73 -1.92 10.69
N LYS A 64 8.30 -0.90 9.92
CA LYS A 64 8.50 0.51 10.27
C LYS A 64 7.18 1.17 10.59
N LYS A 65 7.20 1.99 11.63
CA LYS A 65 6.12 2.91 11.98
C LYS A 65 6.63 4.34 11.94
N GLY A 66 5.75 5.28 11.61
CA GLY A 66 6.11 6.68 11.56
C GLY A 66 4.91 7.61 11.63
N GLY A 67 5.19 8.86 11.96
CA GLY A 67 4.25 9.97 11.87
C GLY A 67 4.66 10.92 10.75
N ILE A 68 3.69 11.46 10.04
CA ILE A 68 3.89 12.42 8.96
C ILE A 68 3.14 13.70 9.36
N ALA A 69 3.88 14.76 9.65
CA ALA A 69 3.32 16.04 10.04
C ALA A 69 2.46 16.64 8.90
N PRO A 70 1.51 17.55 9.21
CA PRO A 70 0.76 18.30 8.19
C PRO A 70 1.67 18.96 7.15
N GLY A 71 1.35 18.81 5.87
CA GLY A 71 2.11 19.33 4.74
C GLY A 71 3.40 18.56 4.40
N ALA A 72 3.79 17.57 5.21
CA ALA A 72 5.00 16.79 4.99
C ALA A 72 4.76 15.58 4.07
N THR A 73 5.85 15.08 3.50
CA THR A 73 5.88 13.84 2.71
C THR A 73 6.89 12.90 3.32
N GLU A 74 6.49 11.64 3.53
CA GLU A 74 7.39 10.55 3.84
C GLU A 74 7.61 9.72 2.59
N SER A 75 8.86 9.45 2.24
CA SER A 75 9.25 8.72 1.03
C SER A 75 10.46 7.82 1.26
N LYS A 76 10.83 7.58 2.52
CA LYS A 76 11.93 6.72 2.94
C LYS A 76 11.41 5.52 3.70
N ARG A 77 10.73 5.75 4.82
CA ARG A 77 10.31 4.68 5.75
C ARG A 77 8.96 4.06 5.41
N CYS A 78 8.13 4.75 4.62
CA CYS A 78 6.85 4.22 4.12
C CYS A 78 7.02 3.30 2.90
N LYS A 79 8.20 3.27 2.30
CA LYS A 79 8.44 2.53 1.06
C LYS A 79 8.29 1.02 1.29
N GLY A 80 7.57 0.33 0.40
CA GLY A 80 7.45 -1.12 0.52
C GLY A 80 6.31 -1.72 -0.28
N TYR A 81 6.40 -3.03 -0.50
CA TYR A 81 5.32 -3.79 -1.11
C TYR A 81 4.13 -3.91 -0.16
N LEU A 82 2.94 -3.99 -0.75
CA LEU A 82 1.73 -4.28 -0.01
C LEU A 82 1.63 -5.79 0.30
N PRO A 83 1.22 -6.15 1.52
CA PRO A 83 0.98 -7.54 1.86
C PRO A 83 -0.21 -8.07 1.06
N LEU A 84 -0.17 -9.36 0.71
CA LEU A 84 -1.34 -10.06 0.17
C LEU A 84 -2.45 -10.17 1.20
N TRP A 85 -3.67 -10.44 0.74
CA TRP A 85 -4.84 -10.61 1.59
C TRP A 85 -4.64 -11.70 2.66
N SER A 86 -4.05 -12.82 2.25
CA SER A 86 -3.79 -14.00 3.08
C SER A 86 -2.77 -13.77 4.21
N HIS A 87 -1.93 -12.74 4.08
CA HIS A 87 -0.92 -12.42 5.10
C HIS A 87 -1.60 -11.98 6.40
N SER A 88 -0.88 -11.97 7.53
CA SER A 88 -1.43 -11.52 8.83
C SER A 88 -1.18 -10.04 9.12
N SER A 89 -0.02 -9.52 8.70
CA SER A 89 0.33 -8.10 8.84
C SER A 89 -0.36 -7.22 7.81
N ARG A 90 -0.56 -5.96 8.15
CA ARG A 90 -1.31 -4.98 7.36
C ARG A 90 -0.52 -3.70 7.16
N TYR A 91 -0.59 -3.14 5.94
CA TYR A 91 -0.16 -1.77 5.72
C TYR A 91 -1.29 -0.86 6.20
N GLU A 92 -1.04 -0.04 7.21
CA GLU A 92 -2.08 0.75 7.85
C GLU A 92 -1.73 2.22 7.88
N ILE A 93 -2.74 3.07 7.71
CA ILE A 93 -2.64 4.51 7.87
C ILE A 93 -3.76 4.99 8.76
N LYS A 94 -3.40 5.61 9.87
CA LYS A 94 -4.33 6.26 10.78
C LYS A 94 -4.32 7.76 10.55
N TYR A 95 -5.49 8.33 10.34
CA TYR A 95 -5.68 9.75 10.06
C TYR A 95 -7.01 10.23 10.64
N TYR A 96 -7.12 11.52 10.92
CA TYR A 96 -8.36 12.12 11.39
C TYR A 96 -9.21 12.53 10.18
N ASN A 97 -10.41 11.99 10.08
CA ASN A 97 -11.33 12.26 8.99
C ASN A 97 -12.40 13.26 9.43
N GLN A 98 -12.34 14.47 8.91
CA GLN A 98 -13.25 15.57 9.23
C GLN A 98 -14.68 15.36 8.72
N ALA A 99 -14.89 14.53 7.68
CA ALA A 99 -16.24 14.23 7.20
C ALA A 99 -17.03 13.39 8.21
N PHE A 100 -16.34 12.50 8.93
CA PHE A 100 -16.90 11.65 9.99
C PHE A 100 -16.60 12.18 11.40
N ASN A 101 -15.75 13.19 11.55
CA ASN A 101 -15.31 13.76 12.82
C ASN A 101 -14.64 12.73 13.75
N GLU A 102 -13.89 11.78 13.20
CA GLU A 102 -13.26 10.70 13.96
C GLU A 102 -11.92 10.23 13.36
N TRP A 103 -11.14 9.52 14.17
CA TRP A 103 -9.93 8.84 13.69
C TRP A 103 -10.30 7.58 12.92
N LYS A 104 -9.84 7.48 11.68
CA LYS A 104 -9.98 6.30 10.85
C LYS A 104 -8.63 5.59 10.73
N THR A 105 -8.67 4.27 10.73
CA THR A 105 -7.56 3.43 10.27
C THR A 105 -7.94 2.88 8.90
N MET A 106 -7.12 3.19 7.91
CA MET A 106 -7.20 2.66 6.56
C MET A 106 -6.20 1.53 6.43
N THR A 107 -6.69 0.39 5.98
CA THR A 107 -5.88 -0.78 5.69
C THR A 107 -5.70 -0.90 4.19
N ILE A 108 -4.46 -1.00 3.74
CA ILE A 108 -4.08 -1.06 2.32
C ILE A 108 -3.52 -2.45 2.03
N LYS A 109 -4.05 -3.11 1.00
CA LYS A 109 -3.74 -4.52 0.70
C LYS A 109 -3.64 -4.76 -0.81
N ASP A 110 -2.82 -5.72 -1.19
CA ASP A 110 -2.83 -6.31 -2.53
C ASP A 110 -3.80 -7.51 -2.52
N LEU A 111 -4.75 -7.53 -3.45
CA LEU A 111 -5.69 -8.63 -3.59
C LEU A 111 -5.07 -9.69 -4.51
N ASP A 112 -4.32 -10.57 -3.87
CA ASP A 112 -3.80 -11.83 -4.42
C ASP A 112 -2.89 -11.69 -5.65
N GLY A 113 -2.21 -10.55 -5.80
CA GLY A 113 -1.24 -10.34 -6.88
C GLY A 113 -1.87 -9.99 -8.21
N ASP A 114 -3.17 -9.72 -8.28
CA ASP A 114 -3.88 -9.39 -9.51
C ASP A 114 -3.84 -7.89 -9.85
N TRP A 115 -2.83 -7.18 -9.36
CA TRP A 115 -2.70 -5.72 -9.45
C TRP A 115 -3.91 -4.96 -8.86
N LEU A 116 -4.71 -5.62 -8.04
CA LEU A 116 -5.86 -5.04 -7.38
C LEU A 116 -5.44 -4.54 -6.00
N ILE A 117 -5.60 -3.25 -5.77
CA ILE A 117 -5.37 -2.63 -4.48
C ILE A 117 -6.70 -2.41 -3.76
N SER A 118 -6.75 -2.77 -2.48
CA SER A 118 -7.87 -2.49 -1.59
C SER A 118 -7.50 -1.40 -0.58
N PHE A 119 -8.46 -0.52 -0.31
CA PHE A 119 -8.46 0.45 0.80
C PHE A 119 -9.69 0.22 1.67
N GLU A 120 -9.51 -0.57 2.72
CA GLU A 120 -10.57 -0.92 3.67
C GLU A 120 -10.55 0.04 4.86
N GLN A 121 -11.72 0.48 5.30
CA GLN A 121 -11.90 1.32 6.49
C GLN A 121 -13.16 0.93 7.26
N PRO A 122 -13.16 0.96 8.60
CA PRO A 122 -14.35 0.67 9.38
C PRO A 122 -15.52 1.61 9.05
N GLY A 123 -16.68 1.01 8.73
CA GLY A 123 -17.94 1.73 8.47
C GLY A 123 -17.99 2.48 7.14
N ILE A 124 -17.11 2.14 6.19
CA ILE A 124 -17.09 2.69 4.83
C ILE A 124 -16.94 1.51 3.87
N ASP A 125 -17.62 1.56 2.73
CA ASP A 125 -17.43 0.57 1.67
C ASP A 125 -15.96 0.54 1.22
N GLU A 126 -15.44 -0.68 1.04
CA GLU A 126 -14.07 -0.91 0.60
C GLU A 126 -13.86 -0.35 -0.81
N ASP A 127 -12.80 0.44 -1.00
CA ASP A 127 -12.41 0.92 -2.33
C ASP A 127 -11.39 -0.03 -2.93
N ILE A 128 -11.79 -0.73 -3.99
CA ILE A 128 -10.92 -1.65 -4.74
C ILE A 128 -10.61 -1.05 -6.10
N ARG A 129 -9.34 -1.05 -6.48
CA ARG A 129 -8.86 -0.46 -7.75
C ARG A 129 -7.87 -1.37 -8.43
N GLU A 130 -7.90 -1.41 -9.75
CA GLU A 130 -6.84 -2.03 -10.54
C GLU A 130 -5.71 -1.04 -10.81
N PHE A 131 -4.48 -1.51 -10.68
CA PHE A 131 -3.29 -0.70 -10.77
C PHE A 131 -2.17 -1.44 -11.49
N ARG A 132 -2.22 -1.40 -12.82
CA ARG A 132 -1.23 -2.07 -13.67
C ARG A 132 0.07 -1.27 -13.74
N PRO A 133 1.23 -1.94 -13.79
CA PRO A 133 2.49 -1.27 -14.06
C PRO A 133 2.50 -0.67 -15.46
N VAL A 134 3.22 0.44 -15.62
CA VAL A 134 3.53 0.99 -16.94
C VAL A 134 4.52 0.04 -17.61
N GLN A 135 4.39 -0.12 -18.94
CA GLN A 135 5.19 -1.04 -19.74
C GLN A 135 6.67 -1.09 -19.27
N LEU A 136 7.20 -2.31 -19.09
CA LEU A 136 8.56 -2.68 -18.63
C LEU A 136 8.79 -2.75 -17.11
N LEU A 137 7.85 -2.32 -16.26
CA LEU A 137 7.95 -2.52 -14.81
C LEU A 137 7.24 -3.82 -14.37
N SER A 138 7.85 -4.53 -13.42
CA SER A 138 7.30 -5.74 -12.78
C SER A 138 6.47 -5.44 -11.53
N GLU A 139 6.33 -4.17 -11.18
CA GLU A 139 5.63 -3.70 -10.00
C GLU A 139 4.90 -2.40 -10.31
N ALA A 140 3.81 -2.18 -9.60
CA ALA A 140 2.98 -1.03 -9.81
C ALA A 140 3.08 -0.10 -8.58
N ARG A 141 3.72 1.05 -8.83
CA ARG A 141 4.20 1.99 -7.83
C ARG A 141 3.21 3.12 -7.56
N ILE A 142 2.80 3.28 -6.31
CA ILE A 142 1.79 4.26 -5.89
C ILE A 142 2.32 5.32 -4.92
N SER A 143 1.90 6.56 -5.14
CA SER A 143 1.98 7.65 -4.16
C SER A 143 0.59 7.87 -3.58
N LEU A 144 0.50 7.90 -2.25
CA LEU A 144 -0.76 8.14 -1.55
C LEU A 144 -0.79 9.55 -0.95
N ILE A 145 -1.86 10.29 -1.21
CA ILE A 145 -2.07 11.63 -0.64
C ILE A 145 -3.29 11.57 0.28
N ILE A 146 -3.07 11.71 1.58
CA ILE A 146 -4.14 11.75 2.58
C ILE A 146 -4.57 13.20 2.78
N ASN A 147 -5.88 13.46 2.74
CA ASN A 147 -6.48 14.76 3.01
C ASN A 147 -7.44 14.65 4.21
N ASP A 148 -7.93 15.79 4.69
CA ASP A 148 -8.85 15.84 5.85
C ASP A 148 -10.14 15.04 5.67
N THR A 149 -10.56 14.79 4.44
CA THR A 149 -11.85 14.16 4.13
C THR A 149 -11.72 12.97 3.20
N GLY A 150 -10.52 12.41 3.01
CA GLY A 150 -10.31 11.53 1.88
C GLY A 150 -8.86 11.19 1.60
N TYR A 151 -8.65 10.58 0.43
CA TYR A 151 -7.34 10.30 -0.09
C TYR A 151 -7.33 10.29 -1.63
N ARG A 152 -6.13 10.38 -2.19
CA ARG A 152 -5.86 10.29 -3.62
C ARG A 152 -4.70 9.35 -3.88
N ILE A 153 -4.75 8.66 -5.00
CA ILE A 153 -3.72 7.74 -5.44
C ILE A 153 -3.16 8.26 -6.75
N TYR A 154 -1.84 8.32 -6.81
CA TYR A 154 -1.07 8.67 -7.99
C TYR A 154 -0.13 7.52 -8.34
N GLY A 155 0.17 7.38 -9.63
CA GLY A 155 1.23 6.47 -10.05
C GLY A 155 2.57 7.18 -9.98
N CYS A 156 3.53 6.62 -9.24
CA CYS A 156 4.85 7.25 -9.06
C CYS A 156 5.54 7.48 -10.41
N ASP A 157 5.41 6.53 -11.33
CA ASP A 157 6.14 6.53 -12.59
C ASP A 157 5.46 7.38 -13.68
N VAL A 158 4.12 7.41 -13.71
CA VAL A 158 3.33 8.23 -14.67
C VAL A 158 3.01 9.63 -14.16
N LYS A 159 3.14 9.88 -12.86
CA LYS A 159 2.74 11.12 -12.18
C LYS A 159 1.31 11.57 -12.53
N ALA A 160 0.44 10.61 -12.80
CA ALA A 160 -0.97 10.85 -13.12
C ALA A 160 -1.85 10.57 -11.90
N ASP A 161 -2.91 11.37 -11.73
CA ASP A 161 -4.01 11.05 -10.82
C ASP A 161 -4.71 9.78 -11.34
N LEU A 162 -4.84 8.78 -10.47
CA LEU A 162 -5.41 7.49 -10.86
C LEU A 162 -6.70 7.19 -10.13
N SER A 163 -6.81 7.60 -8.86
CA SER A 163 -8.08 7.53 -8.13
C SER A 163 -8.13 8.59 -7.02
N ARG A 164 -9.36 8.90 -6.59
CA ARG A 164 -9.64 9.79 -5.47
C ARG A 164 -10.93 9.36 -4.81
N ILE A 165 -10.88 9.34 -3.48
CA ILE A 165 -12.07 9.29 -2.65
C ILE A 165 -12.09 10.53 -1.75
N SER A 166 -13.27 11.14 -1.64
CA SER A 166 -13.56 12.18 -0.66
C SER A 166 -14.96 11.96 -0.13
N TRP A 167 -15.10 11.97 1.19
CA TRP A 167 -16.40 11.96 1.84
C TRP A 167 -16.85 13.38 2.12
N GLN A 168 -18.16 13.58 2.08
CA GLN A 168 -18.77 14.84 2.49
C GLN A 168 -19.38 14.66 3.87
N ARG A 169 -19.29 15.71 4.69
CA ARG A 169 -20.01 15.76 5.95
C ARG A 169 -21.51 15.70 5.61
N ASN A 170 -22.23 14.73 6.16
CA ASN A 170 -23.69 14.72 6.04
C ASN A 170 -24.24 15.93 6.83
N ILE A 171 -24.63 16.99 6.10
CA ILE A 171 -25.33 18.14 6.68
C ILE A 171 -26.83 17.83 6.69
N HIS A 172 -27.26 16.82 7.45
CA HIS A 172 -28.67 16.50 7.71
C HIS A 172 -28.75 16.02 9.17
N GLY A 173 -29.42 16.64 10.12
CA GLY A 173 -30.13 17.90 10.24
C GLY A 173 -30.38 18.08 11.75
N SER A 174 -30.33 19.32 12.26
CA SER A 174 -30.63 19.59 13.65
C SER A 174 -32.05 19.11 14.00
N PRO A 175 -32.28 18.35 15.09
CA PRO A 175 -33.59 18.32 15.70
C PRO A 175 -33.83 19.71 16.32
N LYS A 176 -34.95 20.33 15.94
CA LYS A 176 -35.59 21.37 16.75
C LYS A 176 -36.17 20.73 18.02
#